data_AF-A0A5K1E371-F1
#
_entry.id   AF-A0A5K1E371-F1
#
_cell.length_a   1.000
_cell.length_b   1.000
_cell.length_c   1.000
_cell.angle_alpha   90.00
_cell.angle_beta   90.00
_cell.angle_gamma   90.00
#
_symmetry.space_group_name_H-M   'P 1'
#
loop_
_entity.id
_entity.type
_entity.pdbx_description
1 polymer ?
#
loop_
_entity_poly.entity_id
_entity_poly.type
_entity_poly.pdbx_seq_one_letter_code
_entity_poly.pdbx_strand_id
1 'polypeptide(L)' 'TACLVFEEIPQRNTFSWNILMMGFADCGRITDALQLFGKMSKLERDEVSWNTIIAGCVQNGR' A
#
# COMPACT_ATOMS: atom_id res chain seq x y z
N THR A 1 6.00 -8.67 9.75
CA THR A 1 4.85 -8.69 10.67
C THR A 1 3.61 -8.03 10.08
N ALA A 2 3.72 -6.91 9.35
CA ALA A 2 2.56 -6.24 8.72
C ALA A 2 1.73 -7.11 7.74
N CYS A 3 2.36 -8.01 6.95
CA CYS A 3 1.61 -8.88 6.02
C CYS A 3 0.70 -9.90 6.72
N LEU A 4 1.11 -10.43 7.88
CA LEU A 4 0.34 -11.44 8.61
C LEU A 4 -0.96 -10.86 9.18
N VAL A 5 -0.89 -9.62 9.70
CA VAL A 5 -2.06 -8.92 10.23
C VAL A 5 -3.08 -8.63 9.11
N PHE A 6 -2.64 -8.41 7.87
CA PHE A 6 -3.54 -8.07 6.76
C PHE A 6 -4.33 -9.24 6.21
N GLU A 7 -3.86 -10.48 6.36
CA GLU A 7 -4.65 -11.66 5.96
C GLU A 7 -5.82 -11.90 6.91
N GLU A 8 -5.74 -11.41 8.15
CA GLU A 8 -6.78 -11.55 9.15
C GLU A 8 -7.80 -10.39 9.15
N ILE A 9 -7.59 -9.31 8.40
CA ILE A 9 -8.54 -8.18 8.33
C ILE A 9 -9.72 -8.56 7.41
N PRO A 10 -10.93 -8.82 7.96
CA PRO A 10 -12.06 -9.33 7.17
C PRO A 10 -12.65 -8.28 6.24
N GLN A 11 -12.48 -7.00 6.58
CA GLN A 11 -12.87 -5.85 5.76
C GLN A 11 -11.70 -4.89 5.62
N ARG A 12 -10.98 -5.03 4.50
CA ARG A 12 -9.87 -4.15 4.16
C ARG A 12 -10.44 -2.78 3.78
N ASN A 13 -10.33 -1.84 4.70
CA ASN A 13 -10.63 -0.43 4.45
C ASN A 13 -9.41 0.29 3.87
N THR A 14 -9.60 1.53 3.40
CA THR A 14 -8.55 2.39 2.84
C THR A 14 -7.30 2.47 3.72
N PHE A 15 -7.48 2.54 5.04
CA PHE A 15 -6.38 2.56 6.00
C PHE A 15 -5.53 1.29 5.98
N SER A 16 -6.17 0.12 5.86
CA SER A 16 -5.48 -1.18 5.79
C SER A 16 -4.63 -1.30 4.51
N TRP A 17 -5.15 -0.82 3.39
CA TRP A 17 -4.40 -0.75 2.13
C TRP A 17 -3.18 0.18 2.26
N ASN A 18 -3.36 1.36 2.84
CA ASN A 18 -2.29 2.35 2.99
C ASN A 18 -1.14 1.84 3.87
N ILE A 19 -1.45 1.21 5.01
CA ILE A 19 -0.44 0.61 5.89
C ILE A 19 0.37 -0.45 5.15
N LEU A 20 -0.31 -1.31 4.37
CA LEU A 20 0.39 -2.35 3.63
C LEU A 20 1.30 -1.78 2.55
N MET A 21 0.77 -0.87 1.73
CA MET A 21 1.55 -0.23 0.68
C MET A 21 2.78 0.45 1.26
N MET A 22 2.63 1.16 2.38
CA MET A 22 3.75 1.76 3.12
C MET A 22 4.75 0.69 3.57
N GLY A 23 4.28 -0.38 4.22
CA GLY A 23 5.17 -1.44 4.71
C GLY A 23 5.93 -2.16 3.59
N PHE A 24 5.31 -2.35 2.42
CA PHE A 24 6.00 -2.88 1.25
C PHE A 24 7.01 -1.88 0.67
N ALA A 25 6.65 -0.60 0.57
CA ALA A 25 7.55 0.45 0.09
C ALA A 25 8.79 0.62 0.99
N ASP A 26 8.60 0.64 2.31
CA ASP A 26 9.67 0.73 3.32
C ASP A 26 10.62 -0.48 3.28
N CYS A 27 10.10 -1.65 2.93
CA CYS A 27 10.90 -2.87 2.80
C CYS A 27 11.65 -2.99 1.46
N GLY A 28 11.69 -1.93 0.64
CA GLY A 28 12.32 -2.00 -0.68
C GLY A 28 11.44 -2.63 -1.78
N ARG A 29 10.20 -3.02 -1.43
CA ARG A 29 9.30 -3.84 -2.27
C ARG A 29 8.23 -2.98 -2.95
N ILE A 30 8.63 -1.85 -3.55
CA ILE A 30 7.71 -0.89 -4.17
C ILE A 30 6.84 -1.51 -5.28
N THR A 31 7.34 -2.53 -5.99
CA THR A 31 6.53 -3.25 -6.99
C THR A 31 5.31 -3.92 -6.39
N ASP A 32 5.44 -4.50 -5.19
CA ASP A 32 4.33 -5.18 -4.52
C ASP A 32 3.33 -4.16 -3.97
N ALA A 33 3.83 -3.02 -3.46
CA ALA A 33 2.98 -1.88 -3.08
C ALA A 33 2.16 -1.36 -4.27
N LEU A 34 2.77 -1.20 -5.44
CA LEU A 34 2.07 -0.79 -6.68
C LEU A 34 1.03 -1.82 -7.15
N GLN A 35 1.31 -3.12 -7.00
CA GLN A 35 0.33 -4.16 -7.29
C GLN A 35 -0.88 -4.08 -6.34
N LEU A 36 -0.66 -3.82 -5.05
CA LEU A 36 -1.73 -3.63 -4.08
C LEU A 36 -2.56 -2.38 -4.39
N PHE A 37 -1.91 -1.27 -4.72
CA PHE A 37 -2.58 -0.06 -5.19
C PHE A 37 -3.44 -0.34 -6.42
N GLY A 38 -2.96 -1.18 -7.34
CA GLY A 38 -3.71 -1.63 -8.51
C GLY A 38 -4.97 -2.44 -8.17
N LYS A 39 -4.90 -3.27 -7.12
CA LYS A 39 -6.04 -4.09 -6.62
C LYS A 39 -7.08 -3.27 -5.87
N MET A 40 -6.68 -2.15 -5.28
CA MET A 40 -7.57 -1.24 -4.59
C MET A 40 -8.55 -0.58 -5.57
N SER A 41 -9.84 -0.59 -5.23
CA SER A 41 -10.89 0.03 -6.05
C SER A 41 -10.60 1.52 -6.24
N LYS A 42 -10.78 2.03 -7.46
CA LYS A 42 -10.53 3.44 -7.75
C LYS A 42 -11.39 4.41 -6.91
N LEU A 43 -12.57 3.97 -6.48
CA LEU A 43 -13.48 4.75 -5.64
C LEU A 43 -13.05 4.80 -4.17
N GLU A 44 -12.17 3.90 -3.73
CA GLU A 44 -11.70 3.81 -2.34
C GLU A 44 -10.34 4.49 -2.13
N ARG A 45 -9.66 4.85 -3.22
CA ARG A 45 -8.34 5.51 -3.19
C ARG A 45 -8.50 6.94 -2.69
N ASP A 46 -7.81 7.24 -1.60
CA ASP A 46 -7.74 8.57 -1.00
C ASP A 46 -6.39 9.25 -1.29
N GLU A 47 -6.24 10.50 -0.84
CA GLU A 47 -5.00 11.27 -0.97
C GLU A 47 -3.81 10.53 -0.35
N VAL A 48 -4.04 9.83 0.77
CA VAL A 48 -3.01 9.05 1.46
C VAL A 48 -2.53 7.88 0.59
N SER A 49 -3.44 7.18 -0.08
CA SER A 49 -3.12 6.07 -1.00
C SER A 49 -2.14 6.51 -2.09
N TRP A 50 -2.38 7.67 -2.70
CA TRP A 50 -1.52 8.25 -3.73
C TRP A 50 -0.19 8.71 -3.16
N ASN A 51 -0.21 9.43 -2.04
CA ASN A 51 0.99 9.93 -1.38
C ASN A 51 1.92 8.78 -0.97
N THR A 52 1.39 7.68 -0.45
CA THR A 52 2.16 6.49 -0.07
C THR A 52 2.89 5.88 -1.26
N ILE A 53 2.23 5.75 -2.41
CA ILE A 53 2.87 5.19 -3.61
C ILE A 53 3.91 6.12 -4.19
N ILE A 54 3.62 7.43 -4.27
CA ILE A 54 4.58 8.41 -4.81
C ILE A 54 5.82 8.48 -3.92
N ALA A 55 5.64 8.60 -2.61
CA ALA A 55 6.75 8.61 -1.65
C ALA A 55 7.55 7.31 -1.72
N GLY A 56 6.87 6.16 -1.80
CA GLY A 56 7.50 4.86 -1.96
C GLY A 56 8.32 4.75 -3.25
N CYS A 57 7.83 5.25 -4.39
CA CYS A 57 8.58 5.27 -5.65
C CYS A 57 9.85 6.14 -5.54
N VAL A 58 9.73 7.35 -5.00
CA VAL A 58 10.88 8.25 -4.80
C VAL A 58 11.94 7.60 -3.90
N GLN A 59 11.53 6.99 -2.79
CA GLN A 59 12.44 6.32 -1.86
C GLN A 59 13.13 5.09 -2.47
N ASN A 60 12.47 4.42 -3.41
CA ASN A 60 12.97 3.22 -4.08
C ASN A 60 13.62 3.52 -5.45
N GLY A 61 13.77 4.80 -5.82
CA GLY A 61 14.41 5.24 -7.07
C GLY A 61 13.64 4.82 -8.33
N ARG A 62 12.31 4.77 -8.28
CA ARG A 62 11.44 4.34 -9.37
C ARG A 62 10.65 5.46 -10.01
#